data_AF-A0A496T420-F1
#
_entry.id   AF-A0A496T420-F1
#
_cell.length_a   1.000
_cell.length_b   1.000
_cell.length_c   1.000
_cell.angle_alpha   90.00
_cell.angle_beta   90.00
_cell.angle_gamma   90.00
#
_symmetry.space_group_name_H-M   'P 1'
#
loop_
_entity.id
_entity.type
_entity.pdbx_description
1 polymer ?
#
loop_
_entity_poly.entity_id
_entity_poly.type
_entity_poly.pdbx_seq_one_letter_code
_entity_poly.pdbx_strand_id
1 'polypeptide(L)'
;MGGFVFGYTYIFNNLGSFAEVITGVLGIAITVVAIVVELAATRYTPKITDLFIKEKINLIVLPFYIFLCIVSIWIAGFQGAKELSAVRAIVLVYLGLVSVSFLTIIPYFYYIFRFLRPQNIISKLENQVIRILESSLNSNTNIATHKAQLFTTIEQISDIGINSISSLDRSLGLASIDSLKNILLYYFRLKDRLPAGWFAINEDNFLGFSKISTRKIEADHTWVEMAVLKQFEFIFSKAVKTIREMVQEISNTTKEIALVAIRARRQETAQLLVIYFNTFLRISLNEKDQYAAYNLFDQYRLLAEETMTIDPNLTLEIANYFKYYGQLALNLQLPFILETAAHDLRVLNEKAYQVGFSAISELLEVFLRVDKPPGSRFEEVALRGVRKSQAILASFYLLHNEEALARRIYDDMKLEPWERLCSIRDEILNVEKERFWELTDRWVNFDYVDPKRKEKLKEFFTWFKS
;
A
#
# COMPACT_ATOMS: atom_id res chain seq x y z
N MET A 1 46.56 -53.62 -6.58
CA MET A 1 45.82 -52.68 -5.70
C MET A 1 46.72 -51.49 -5.41
N GLY A 2 46.74 -50.51 -6.33
CA GLY A 2 47.48 -49.26 -6.14
C GLY A 2 46.59 -48.25 -5.44
N GLY A 3 46.75 -48.12 -4.13
CA GLY A 3 46.04 -47.11 -3.34
C GLY A 3 46.74 -45.77 -3.46
N PHE A 4 46.02 -44.76 -3.98
CA PHE A 4 46.35 -43.35 -3.80
C PHE A 4 46.45 -43.04 -2.29
N VAL A 5 47.64 -43.18 -1.72
CA VAL A 5 47.92 -42.69 -0.36
C VAL A 5 48.93 -41.57 -0.50
N PHE A 6 48.42 -40.34 -0.60
CA PHE A 6 49.25 -39.17 -0.28
C PHE A 6 49.85 -39.41 1.11
N GLY A 7 51.17 -39.47 1.22
CA GLY A 7 51.83 -39.72 2.50
C GLY A 7 51.41 -38.65 3.51
N TYR A 8 50.98 -39.04 4.70
CA TYR A 8 50.59 -38.13 5.79
C TYR A 8 51.64 -37.03 6.02
N THR A 9 52.92 -37.38 5.87
CA THR A 9 54.06 -36.46 6.00
C THR A 9 54.03 -35.34 4.96
N TYR A 10 53.58 -35.61 3.73
CA TYR A 10 53.39 -34.63 2.65
C TYR A 10 52.19 -33.73 2.94
N ILE A 11 51.06 -34.31 3.36
CA ILE A 11 49.86 -33.55 3.75
C ILE A 11 50.20 -32.58 4.90
N PHE A 12 50.88 -33.07 5.94
CA PHE A 12 51.26 -32.29 7.10
C PHE A 12 52.21 -31.14 6.73
N ASN A 13 53.18 -31.39 5.84
CA ASN A 13 54.11 -30.35 5.39
C ASN A 13 53.44 -29.25 4.55
N ASN A 14 52.31 -29.57 3.90
CA ASN A 14 51.56 -28.61 3.08
C ASN A 14 50.37 -27.97 3.81
N LEU A 15 50.23 -28.18 5.13
CA LEU A 15 49.18 -27.57 5.94
C LEU A 15 49.21 -26.03 5.88
N GLY A 16 50.40 -25.43 5.79
CA GLY A 16 50.56 -24.00 5.58
C GLY A 16 49.88 -23.51 4.30
N SER A 17 50.09 -24.21 3.19
CA SER A 17 49.44 -23.87 1.91
C SER A 17 47.92 -24.04 1.98
N PHE A 18 47.40 -25.08 2.65
CA PHE A 18 45.95 -25.22 2.84
C PHE A 18 45.36 -24.09 3.69
N ALA A 19 46.07 -23.66 4.74
CA ALA A 19 45.68 -22.52 5.57
C ALA A 19 45.65 -21.20 4.77
N GLU A 20 46.62 -20.98 3.88
CA GLU A 20 46.64 -19.84 2.98
C GLU A 20 45.43 -19.82 2.04
N VAL A 21 45.08 -20.96 1.43
CA VAL A 21 43.92 -21.03 0.53
C VAL A 21 42.62 -20.75 1.29
N ILE A 22 42.42 -21.31 2.48
CA ILE A 22 41.20 -21.03 3.29
C ILE A 22 41.12 -19.56 3.68
N THR A 23 42.24 -18.97 4.07
CA THR A 23 42.30 -17.54 4.41
C THR A 23 41.98 -16.68 3.20
N GLY A 24 42.51 -17.02 2.02
CA GLY A 24 42.17 -16.36 0.76
C GLY A 24 40.70 -16.49 0.39
N VAL A 25 40.11 -17.67 0.55
CA VAL A 25 38.69 -17.95 0.29
C VAL A 25 37.80 -17.18 1.26
N LEU A 26 38.16 -17.12 2.54
CA LEU A 26 37.47 -16.29 3.53
C LEU A 26 37.57 -14.80 3.16
N GLY A 27 38.75 -14.34 2.74
CA GLY A 27 38.95 -12.98 2.25
C GLY A 27 38.02 -12.64 1.08
N ILE A 28 37.97 -13.50 0.06
CA ILE A 28 37.04 -13.35 -1.08
C ILE A 28 35.59 -13.34 -0.59
N ALA A 29 35.20 -14.25 0.31
CA ALA A 29 33.85 -14.32 0.83
C ALA A 29 33.45 -13.03 1.56
N ILE A 30 34.34 -12.49 2.41
CA ILE A 30 34.10 -11.23 3.11
C ILE A 30 33.98 -10.07 2.13
N THR A 31 34.88 -9.96 1.14
CA THR A 31 34.84 -8.88 0.15
C THR A 31 33.58 -8.92 -0.70
N VAL A 32 33.21 -10.09 -1.23
CA VAL A 32 31.98 -10.25 -2.02
C VAL A 32 30.76 -9.90 -1.19
N VAL A 33 30.67 -10.41 0.04
CA VAL A 33 29.53 -10.13 0.92
C VAL A 33 29.46 -8.64 1.29
N ALA A 34 30.59 -8.02 1.63
CA ALA A 34 30.65 -6.60 1.96
C ALA A 34 30.16 -5.73 0.79
N ILE A 35 30.67 -5.97 -0.42
CA ILE A 35 30.25 -5.24 -1.63
C ILE A 35 28.75 -5.40 -1.88
N VAL A 36 28.22 -6.63 -1.83
CA VAL A 36 26.81 -6.86 -2.18
C VAL A 36 25.89 -6.29 -1.09
N VAL A 37 26.27 -6.37 0.19
CA VAL A 37 25.53 -5.74 1.30
C VAL A 37 25.55 -4.22 1.16
N GLU A 38 26.69 -3.61 0.84
CA GLU A 38 26.83 -2.15 0.67
C GLU A 38 26.02 -1.64 -0.53
N LEU A 39 26.07 -2.34 -1.67
CA LEU A 39 25.25 -2.03 -2.84
C LEU A 39 23.76 -2.13 -2.51
N ALA A 40 23.34 -3.16 -1.78
CA ALA A 40 21.95 -3.30 -1.36
C ALA A 40 21.54 -2.22 -0.34
N ALA A 41 22.41 -1.91 0.61
CA ALA A 41 22.17 -0.90 1.64
C ALA A 41 22.01 0.50 1.04
N THR A 42 22.85 0.84 0.07
CA THR A 42 22.78 2.11 -0.68
C THR A 42 21.55 2.17 -1.57
N ARG A 43 21.15 1.04 -2.17
CA ARG A 43 20.02 1.00 -3.11
C ARG A 43 18.66 0.97 -2.42
N TYR A 44 18.54 0.31 -1.28
CA TYR A 44 17.23 0.02 -0.66
C TYR A 44 17.08 0.59 0.75
N THR A 45 17.96 0.22 1.69
CA THR A 45 17.95 0.77 3.05
C THR A 45 19.25 0.45 3.80
N PRO A 46 19.85 1.40 4.54
CA PRO A 46 21.02 1.16 5.38
C PRO A 46 20.85 0.03 6.40
N LYS A 47 19.61 -0.29 6.77
CA LYS A 47 19.25 -1.33 7.76
C LYS A 47 19.60 -2.76 7.31
N ILE A 48 19.86 -2.97 6.02
CA ILE A 48 20.26 -4.29 5.49
C ILE A 48 21.50 -4.81 6.21
N THR A 49 22.42 -3.92 6.59
CA THR A 49 23.62 -4.26 7.36
C THR A 49 23.27 -4.84 8.74
N ASP A 50 22.32 -4.23 9.46
CA ASP A 50 21.87 -4.73 10.77
C ASP A 50 21.19 -6.10 10.65
N LEU A 51 20.34 -6.27 9.62
CA LEU A 51 19.68 -7.54 9.35
C LEU A 51 20.72 -8.62 9.03
N PHE A 52 21.70 -8.28 8.17
CA PHE A 52 22.78 -9.19 7.80
C PHE A 52 23.56 -9.70 9.01
N ILE A 53 23.89 -8.83 9.97
CA ILE A 53 24.63 -9.21 11.19
C ILE A 53 23.81 -10.15 12.08
N LYS A 54 22.48 -9.98 12.13
CA LYS A 54 21.59 -10.79 12.97
C LYS A 54 21.18 -12.12 12.34
N GLU A 55 21.52 -12.36 11.08
CA GLU A 55 21.14 -13.58 10.39
C GLU A 55 21.89 -14.81 10.93
N LYS A 56 21.11 -15.84 11.32
CA LYS A 56 21.64 -17.06 11.93
C LYS A 56 22.67 -17.77 11.04
N ILE A 57 22.44 -17.79 9.72
CA ILE A 57 23.35 -18.44 8.77
C ILE A 57 24.70 -17.70 8.71
N ASN A 58 24.69 -16.37 8.73
CA ASN A 58 25.91 -15.58 8.71
C ASN A 58 26.72 -15.75 10.00
N LEU A 59 26.01 -15.81 11.15
CA LEU A 59 26.58 -16.09 12.47
C LEU A 59 27.14 -17.50 12.62
N ILE A 60 26.79 -18.44 11.72
CA ILE A 60 27.35 -19.80 11.73
C ILE A 60 28.50 -19.90 10.73
N VAL A 61 28.29 -19.44 9.49
CA VAL A 61 29.24 -19.61 8.40
C VAL A 61 30.50 -18.77 8.62
N LEU A 62 30.39 -17.47 8.95
CA LEU A 62 31.58 -16.63 9.11
C LEU A 62 32.48 -17.11 10.28
N PRO A 63 31.95 -17.40 11.49
CA PRO A 63 32.77 -17.95 12.56
C PRO A 63 33.31 -19.36 12.27
N PHE A 64 32.60 -20.18 11.49
CA PHE A 64 33.11 -21.49 11.07
C PHE A 64 34.41 -21.37 10.26
N TYR A 65 34.48 -20.42 9.31
CA TYR A 65 35.72 -20.18 8.56
C TYR A 65 36.83 -19.61 9.44
N ILE A 66 36.51 -18.66 10.33
CA ILE A 66 37.48 -18.11 11.29
C ILE A 66 38.03 -19.23 12.18
N PHE A 67 37.16 -20.12 12.65
CA PHE A 67 37.54 -21.28 13.44
C PHE A 67 38.50 -22.19 12.67
N LEU A 68 38.25 -22.47 11.39
CA LEU A 68 39.18 -23.25 10.56
C LEU A 68 40.56 -22.60 10.41
N CYS A 69 40.62 -21.27 10.31
CA CYS A 69 41.90 -20.54 10.31
C CYS A 69 42.62 -20.64 11.66
N ILE A 70 41.91 -20.64 12.80
CA ILE A 70 42.53 -20.81 14.12
C ILE A 70 43.05 -22.25 14.29
N VAL A 71 42.26 -23.25 13.91
CA VAL A 71 42.67 -24.66 13.98
C VAL A 71 43.91 -24.92 13.13
N SER A 72 44.04 -24.28 11.96
CA SER A 72 45.23 -24.44 11.11
C SER A 72 46.51 -23.93 11.80
N ILE A 73 46.43 -22.80 12.51
CA ILE A 73 47.53 -22.24 13.31
C ILE A 73 47.89 -23.20 14.45
N TRP A 74 46.90 -23.76 15.14
CA TRP A 74 47.16 -24.71 16.23
C TRP A 74 47.85 -25.97 15.74
N ILE A 75 47.41 -26.56 14.62
CA ILE A 75 48.06 -27.75 14.04
C ILE A 75 49.50 -27.42 13.63
N ALA A 76 49.76 -26.22 13.10
CA ALA A 76 51.10 -25.77 12.76
C ALA A 76 52.04 -25.65 13.98
N GLY A 77 51.51 -25.45 15.20
CA GLY A 77 52.28 -25.44 16.45
C GLY A 77 52.74 -26.83 16.93
N PHE A 78 52.12 -27.92 16.46
CA PHE A 78 52.43 -29.30 16.89
C PHE A 78 53.56 -29.97 16.10
N GLN A 79 54.50 -29.22 15.53
CA GLN A 79 55.59 -29.76 14.69
C GLN A 79 56.41 -30.85 15.39
N GLY A 80 56.64 -30.75 16.70
CA GLY A 80 57.38 -31.75 17.49
C GLY A 80 56.61 -33.04 17.82
N ALA A 81 55.30 -33.08 17.60
CA ALA A 81 54.40 -34.19 17.94
C ALA A 81 53.83 -34.91 16.70
N LYS A 82 54.43 -34.70 15.53
CA LYS A 82 53.92 -35.11 14.21
C LYS A 82 53.58 -36.60 14.09
N GLU A 83 54.27 -37.47 14.83
CA GLU A 83 54.09 -38.92 14.73
C GLU A 83 52.99 -39.49 15.64
N LEU A 84 52.45 -38.72 16.58
CA LEU A 84 51.36 -39.18 17.42
C LEU A 84 50.09 -39.47 16.59
N SER A 85 49.48 -40.64 16.84
CA SER A 85 48.23 -41.06 16.20
C SER A 85 47.09 -40.05 16.40
N ALA A 86 47.07 -39.37 17.55
CA ALA A 86 46.12 -38.31 17.86
C ALA A 86 46.25 -37.11 16.90
N VAL A 87 47.49 -36.69 16.58
CA VAL A 87 47.74 -35.57 15.65
C VAL A 87 47.33 -35.95 14.22
N ARG A 88 47.59 -37.21 13.82
CA ARG A 88 47.12 -37.74 12.52
C ARG A 88 45.59 -37.67 12.37
N ALA A 89 44.86 -38.06 13.42
CA ALA A 89 43.40 -38.00 13.43
C ALA A 89 42.89 -36.55 13.31
N ILE A 90 43.48 -35.61 14.06
CA ILE A 90 43.11 -34.19 14.01
C ILE A 90 43.34 -33.59 12.61
N VAL A 91 44.46 -33.91 11.97
CA VAL A 91 44.78 -33.45 10.61
C VAL A 91 43.79 -33.99 9.57
N LEU A 92 43.39 -35.26 9.68
CA LEU A 92 42.38 -35.85 8.81
C LEU A 92 41.00 -35.20 8.99
N VAL A 93 40.58 -34.98 10.24
CA VAL A 93 39.34 -34.26 10.54
C VAL A 93 39.39 -32.84 9.98
N TYR A 94 40.51 -32.13 10.18
CA TYR A 94 40.74 -30.80 9.63
C TYR A 94 40.58 -30.80 8.10
N LEU A 95 41.26 -31.68 7.36
CA LEU A 95 41.10 -31.79 5.90
C LEU A 95 39.66 -32.05 5.46
N GLY A 96 38.92 -32.86 6.22
CA GLY A 96 37.48 -33.05 6.00
C GLY A 96 36.71 -31.75 6.14
N LEU A 97 36.94 -31.00 7.22
CA LEU A 97 36.30 -29.70 7.45
C LEU A 97 36.69 -28.65 6.41
N VAL A 98 37.94 -28.65 5.95
CA VAL A 98 38.41 -27.80 4.84
C VAL A 98 37.61 -28.10 3.59
N SER A 99 37.46 -29.38 3.24
CA SER A 99 36.69 -29.80 2.06
C SER A 99 35.21 -29.36 2.16
N VAL A 100 34.61 -29.50 3.35
CA VAL A 100 33.26 -29.00 3.63
C VAL A 100 33.18 -27.49 3.47
N SER A 101 34.18 -26.72 3.94
CA SER A 101 34.19 -25.27 3.78
C SER A 101 34.12 -24.85 2.30
N PHE A 102 34.92 -25.44 1.41
CA PHE A 102 34.83 -25.17 -0.03
C PHE A 102 33.47 -25.52 -0.62
N LEU A 103 32.85 -26.62 -0.19
CA LEU A 103 31.51 -26.99 -0.65
C LEU A 103 30.43 -26.03 -0.15
N THR A 104 30.61 -25.43 1.03
CA THR A 104 29.63 -24.50 1.63
C THR A 104 29.64 -23.10 1.02
N ILE A 105 30.71 -22.67 0.34
CA ILE A 105 30.82 -21.28 -0.15
C ILE A 105 29.79 -20.95 -1.24
N ILE A 106 29.57 -21.85 -2.19
CA ILE A 106 28.63 -21.63 -3.29
C ILE A 106 27.18 -21.55 -2.77
N PRO A 107 26.70 -22.51 -1.93
CA PRO A 107 25.41 -22.38 -1.25
C PRO A 107 25.29 -21.10 -0.42
N TYR A 108 26.37 -20.69 0.26
CA TYR A 108 26.38 -19.46 1.05
C TYR A 108 26.21 -18.22 0.18
N PHE A 109 26.92 -18.08 -0.93
CA PHE A 109 26.72 -16.97 -1.85
C PHE A 109 25.31 -16.95 -2.44
N TYR A 110 24.79 -18.11 -2.83
CA TYR A 110 23.40 -18.21 -3.27
C TYR A 110 22.41 -17.76 -2.19
N TYR A 111 22.66 -18.15 -0.93
CA TYR A 111 21.88 -17.69 0.22
C TYR A 111 21.95 -16.17 0.38
N ILE A 112 23.15 -15.56 0.32
CA ILE A 112 23.33 -14.11 0.44
C ILE A 112 22.62 -13.37 -0.69
N PHE A 113 22.77 -13.81 -1.94
CA PHE A 113 22.07 -13.19 -3.06
C PHE A 113 20.54 -13.30 -2.93
N ARG A 114 20.05 -14.44 -2.43
CA ARG A 114 18.61 -14.59 -2.14
C ARG A 114 18.18 -13.70 -0.97
N PHE A 115 18.96 -13.63 0.10
CA PHE A 115 18.68 -12.82 1.28
C PHE A 115 18.56 -11.33 0.93
N LEU A 116 19.45 -10.84 0.05
CA LEU A 116 19.48 -9.44 -0.38
C LEU A 116 18.44 -9.11 -1.44
N ARG A 117 17.63 -10.09 -1.90
CA ARG A 117 16.45 -9.77 -2.72
C ARG A 117 15.48 -8.96 -1.85
N PRO A 118 15.05 -7.79 -2.32
CA PRO A 118 14.34 -6.84 -1.46
C PRO A 118 12.95 -7.35 -1.04
N GLN A 119 12.31 -8.21 -1.86
CA GLN A 119 11.09 -8.93 -1.47
C GLN A 119 11.28 -9.80 -0.21
N ASN A 120 12.41 -10.51 -0.08
CA ASN A 120 12.67 -11.35 1.09
C ASN A 120 12.93 -10.51 2.34
N ILE A 121 13.51 -9.32 2.18
CA ILE A 121 13.72 -8.37 3.29
C ILE A 121 12.37 -7.91 3.81
N ILE A 122 11.45 -7.49 2.94
CA ILE A 122 10.10 -7.06 3.32
C ILE A 122 9.37 -8.20 4.04
N SER A 123 9.34 -9.42 3.49
CA SER A 123 8.69 -10.55 4.15
C SER A 123 9.30 -10.89 5.50
N LYS A 124 10.62 -10.68 5.70
CA LYS A 124 11.25 -10.86 7.01
C LYS A 124 10.82 -9.80 8.02
N LEU A 125 10.73 -8.54 7.59
CA LEU A 125 10.25 -7.45 8.42
C LEU A 125 8.77 -7.65 8.79
N GLU A 126 7.93 -8.09 7.86
CA GLU A 126 6.54 -8.46 8.11
C GLU A 126 6.42 -9.55 9.19
N ASN A 127 7.16 -10.65 9.03
CA ASN A 127 7.20 -11.74 10.00
C ASN A 127 7.79 -11.30 11.35
N GLN A 128 8.64 -10.27 11.37
CA GLN A 128 9.10 -9.68 12.62
C GLN A 128 7.97 -8.92 13.33
N VAL A 129 7.17 -8.13 12.60
CA VAL A 129 5.98 -7.45 13.18
C VAL A 129 4.98 -8.45 13.71
N ILE A 130 4.66 -9.50 12.94
CA ILE A 130 3.75 -10.58 13.37
C ILE A 130 4.21 -11.21 14.69
N ARG A 131 5.50 -11.55 14.80
CA ARG A 131 6.07 -12.12 16.04
C ARG A 131 6.01 -11.16 17.22
N ILE A 132 6.19 -9.85 17.00
CA ILE A 132 6.06 -8.82 18.04
C ILE A 132 4.60 -8.72 18.53
N LEU A 133 3.63 -8.79 17.60
CA LEU A 133 2.21 -8.79 17.96
C LEU A 133 1.86 -10.04 18.79
N GLU A 134 2.34 -11.22 18.39
CA GLU A 134 2.12 -12.47 19.12
C GLU A 134 2.78 -12.47 20.50
N SER A 135 4.02 -11.98 20.62
CA SER A 135 4.71 -11.89 21.92
C SER A 135 4.03 -10.91 22.87
N SER A 136 3.32 -9.91 22.33
CA SER A 136 2.57 -8.91 23.09
C SER A 136 1.26 -9.44 23.68
N LEU A 137 0.77 -10.60 23.23
CA LEU A 137 -0.41 -11.24 23.82
C LEU A 137 -0.15 -11.75 25.25
N ASN A 138 1.07 -12.21 25.52
CA ASN A 138 1.41 -12.91 26.77
C ASN A 138 2.25 -12.07 27.75
N SER A 139 2.71 -10.88 27.35
CA SER A 139 3.71 -10.11 28.10
C SER A 139 3.20 -8.70 28.45
N ASN A 140 2.88 -8.46 29.72
CA ASN A 140 2.54 -7.11 30.20
C ASN A 140 3.78 -6.23 30.49
N THR A 141 4.93 -6.83 30.78
CA THR A 141 6.13 -6.11 31.24
C THR A 141 6.93 -5.43 30.12
N ASN A 142 6.84 -5.92 28.88
CA ASN A 142 7.67 -5.45 27.75
C ASN A 142 6.88 -4.70 26.66
N ILE A 143 5.66 -4.24 26.97
CA ILE A 143 4.76 -3.62 25.98
C ILE A 143 5.40 -2.39 25.33
N ALA A 144 6.04 -1.51 26.10
CA ALA A 144 6.68 -0.31 25.55
C ALA A 144 7.77 -0.64 24.54
N THR A 145 8.60 -1.65 24.83
CA THR A 145 9.65 -2.13 23.92
C THR A 145 9.05 -2.75 22.66
N HIS A 146 8.01 -3.57 22.80
CA HIS A 146 7.32 -4.16 21.64
C HIS A 146 6.69 -3.09 20.76
N LYS A 147 6.08 -2.04 21.34
CA LYS A 147 5.51 -0.91 20.60
C LYS A 147 6.57 -0.17 19.78
N ALA A 148 7.68 0.20 20.43
CA ALA A 148 8.78 0.89 19.76
C ALA A 148 9.36 0.04 18.61
N GLN A 149 9.58 -1.26 18.85
CA GLN A 149 10.05 -2.18 17.82
C GLN A 149 9.06 -2.31 16.66
N LEU A 150 7.76 -2.45 16.94
CA LEU A 150 6.72 -2.53 15.91
C LEU A 150 6.71 -1.27 15.04
N PHE A 151 6.70 -0.10 15.67
CA PHE A 151 6.69 1.18 14.96
C PHE A 151 7.92 1.33 14.08
N THR A 152 9.12 1.12 14.63
CA THR A 152 10.38 1.19 13.89
C THR A 152 10.45 0.19 12.74
N THR A 153 9.88 -1.01 12.87
CA THR A 153 9.84 -2.00 11.78
C THR A 153 8.83 -1.60 10.69
N ILE A 154 7.68 -1.04 11.05
CA ILE A 154 6.71 -0.49 10.08
C ILE A 154 7.32 0.67 9.28
N GLU A 155 8.02 1.59 9.94
CA GLU A 155 8.74 2.68 9.28
C GLU A 155 9.79 2.16 8.28
N GLN A 156 10.53 1.10 8.63
CA GLN A 156 11.51 0.50 7.71
C GLN A 156 10.88 -0.05 6.43
N ILE A 157 9.70 -0.67 6.53
CA ILE A 157 8.98 -1.15 5.33
C ILE A 157 8.58 0.05 4.46
N SER A 158 8.13 1.14 5.10
CA SER A 158 7.80 2.40 4.42
C SER A 158 9.01 3.03 3.72
N ASP A 159 10.17 3.10 4.40
CA ASP A 159 11.41 3.63 3.84
C ASP A 159 11.84 2.87 2.59
N ILE A 160 11.69 1.55 2.59
CA ILE A 160 11.94 0.71 1.40
C ILE A 160 10.97 1.09 0.28
N GLY A 161 9.68 1.28 0.59
CA GLY A 161 8.69 1.75 -0.37
C GLY A 161 9.00 3.14 -0.93
N ILE A 162 9.45 4.08 -0.10
CA ILE A 162 9.82 5.44 -0.53
C ILE A 162 11.08 5.39 -1.42
N ASN A 163 12.10 4.64 -1.02
CA ASN A 163 13.34 4.50 -1.81
C ASN A 163 13.10 3.76 -3.14
N SER A 164 12.10 2.87 -3.19
CA SER A 164 11.69 2.27 -4.46
C SER A 164 11.10 3.28 -5.45
N ILE A 165 10.49 4.37 -4.96
CA ILE A 165 10.00 5.46 -5.83
C ILE A 165 11.18 6.19 -6.46
N SER A 166 12.19 6.53 -5.65
CA SER A 166 13.43 7.18 -6.11
C SER A 166 14.20 6.34 -7.13
N SER A 167 14.14 5.02 -7.00
CA SER A 167 14.78 4.07 -7.93
C SER A 167 13.86 3.55 -9.04
N LEU A 168 12.61 4.04 -9.11
CA LEU A 168 11.56 3.60 -10.04
C LEU A 168 11.30 2.08 -10.04
N ASP A 169 11.57 1.41 -8.92
CA ASP A 169 11.34 -0.02 -8.73
C ASP A 169 9.90 -0.28 -8.27
N ARG A 170 9.00 -0.37 -9.25
CA ARG A 170 7.55 -0.55 -9.00
C ARG A 170 7.25 -1.81 -8.19
N SER A 171 7.94 -2.93 -8.50
CA SER A 171 7.69 -4.21 -7.82
C SER A 171 7.98 -4.10 -6.33
N LEU A 172 9.05 -3.38 -5.97
CA LEU A 172 9.42 -3.20 -4.58
C LEU A 172 8.46 -2.27 -3.82
N GLY A 173 8.02 -1.20 -4.47
CA GLY A 173 7.03 -0.28 -3.90
C GLY A 173 5.70 -0.98 -3.61
N LEU A 174 5.19 -1.74 -4.57
CA LEU A 174 3.96 -2.53 -4.42
C LEU A 174 4.09 -3.58 -3.32
N ALA A 175 5.22 -4.28 -3.23
CA ALA A 175 5.47 -5.26 -2.16
C ALA A 175 5.48 -4.61 -0.76
N SER A 176 5.95 -3.37 -0.65
CA SER A 176 5.96 -2.63 0.62
C SER A 176 4.54 -2.25 1.05
N ILE A 177 3.70 -1.80 0.11
CA ILE A 177 2.29 -1.48 0.37
C ILE A 177 1.51 -2.73 0.78
N ASP A 178 1.69 -3.84 0.06
CA ASP A 178 1.02 -5.11 0.38
C ASP A 178 1.43 -5.65 1.76
N SER A 179 2.72 -5.56 2.11
CA SER A 179 3.20 -5.97 3.43
C SER A 179 2.59 -5.15 4.57
N LEU A 180 2.51 -3.83 4.41
CA LEU A 180 1.84 -2.94 5.37
C LEU A 180 0.33 -3.27 5.49
N LYS A 181 -0.34 -3.58 4.38
CA LYS A 181 -1.73 -4.10 4.39
C LYS A 181 -1.83 -5.38 5.20
N ASN A 182 -0.97 -6.36 4.92
CA ASN A 182 -0.99 -7.67 5.57
C ASN A 182 -0.76 -7.56 7.08
N ILE A 183 0.16 -6.69 7.51
CA ILE A 183 0.39 -6.36 8.93
C ILE A 183 -0.90 -5.87 9.58
N LEU A 184 -1.57 -4.90 8.95
CA LEU A 184 -2.76 -4.28 9.51
C LEU A 184 -3.95 -5.25 9.58
N LEU A 185 -4.15 -6.05 8.52
CA LEU A 185 -5.17 -7.10 8.48
C LEU A 185 -4.88 -8.22 9.48
N TYR A 186 -3.60 -8.54 9.75
CA TYR A 186 -3.22 -9.49 10.78
C TYR A 186 -3.50 -8.92 12.19
N TYR A 187 -3.12 -7.65 12.42
CA TYR A 187 -3.42 -6.96 13.66
C TYR A 187 -4.91 -6.94 13.98
N PHE A 188 -5.77 -6.71 12.98
CA PHE A 188 -7.22 -6.82 13.12
C PHE A 188 -7.71 -8.17 13.66
N ARG A 189 -6.98 -9.27 13.48
CA ARG A 189 -7.37 -10.57 14.05
C ARG A 189 -6.97 -10.73 15.52
N LEU A 190 -5.97 -9.98 15.96
CA LEU A 190 -5.40 -10.05 17.30
C LEU A 190 -5.83 -8.92 18.22
N LYS A 191 -6.33 -7.80 17.68
CA LYS A 191 -6.66 -6.56 18.40
C LYS A 191 -7.45 -6.82 19.69
N ASP A 192 -8.51 -7.62 19.61
CA ASP A 192 -9.42 -7.89 20.73
C ASP A 192 -8.81 -8.78 21.83
N ARG A 193 -7.63 -9.39 21.57
CA ARG A 193 -6.89 -10.25 22.51
C ARG A 193 -5.71 -9.55 23.17
N LEU A 194 -5.38 -8.33 22.75
CA LEU A 194 -4.24 -7.59 23.27
C LEU A 194 -4.57 -6.97 24.65
N PRO A 195 -3.58 -6.88 25.56
CA PRO A 195 -3.80 -6.32 26.89
C PRO A 195 -4.13 -4.82 26.82
N ALA A 196 -4.87 -4.29 27.79
CA ALA A 196 -5.25 -2.87 27.82
C ALA A 196 -4.02 -1.91 27.74
N GLY A 197 -2.90 -2.29 28.37
CA GLY A 197 -1.64 -1.53 28.29
C GLY A 197 -1.07 -1.42 26.86
N TRP A 198 -1.50 -2.27 25.93
CA TRP A 198 -1.18 -2.16 24.50
C TRP A 198 -1.78 -0.92 23.86
N PHE A 199 -2.92 -0.40 24.34
CA PHE A 199 -3.55 0.75 23.73
C PHE A 199 -3.08 2.09 24.31
N ALA A 200 -2.45 2.08 25.49
CA ALA A 200 -1.93 3.27 26.14
C ALA A 200 -0.80 3.93 25.33
N ILE A 201 -0.88 5.25 25.07
CA ILE A 201 0.12 5.95 24.25
C ILE A 201 0.98 6.85 25.14
N ASN A 202 2.31 6.68 25.06
CA ASN A 202 3.25 7.63 25.64
C ASN A 202 3.52 8.77 24.64
N GLU A 203 3.67 10.01 25.13
CA GLU A 203 3.74 11.24 24.31
C GLU A 203 4.84 11.19 23.22
N ASP A 204 5.90 10.38 23.42
CA ASP A 204 7.04 10.27 22.50
C ASP A 204 6.78 9.44 21.23
N ASN A 205 5.71 8.65 21.17
CA ASN A 205 5.47 7.70 20.07
C ASN A 205 4.90 8.34 18.79
N PHE A 206 4.37 9.56 18.88
CA PHE A 206 3.68 10.24 17.76
C PHE A 206 4.15 11.69 17.64
N LEU A 207 5.39 11.88 17.18
CA LEU A 207 5.94 13.20 16.90
C LEU A 207 5.09 13.93 15.86
N GLY A 208 4.68 15.16 16.19
CA GLY A 208 3.88 16.05 15.34
C GLY A 208 2.36 16.02 15.58
N PHE A 209 1.85 15.14 16.45
CA PHE A 209 0.43 15.15 16.82
C PHE A 209 0.16 16.05 18.03
N SER A 210 -1.01 16.71 18.02
CA SER A 210 -1.48 17.45 19.19
C SER A 210 -1.83 16.49 20.34
N LYS A 211 -1.73 16.94 21.59
CA LYS A 211 -2.13 16.14 22.76
C LYS A 211 -3.59 15.64 22.67
N ILE A 212 -4.46 16.42 22.03
CA ILE A 212 -5.87 16.05 21.82
C ILE A 212 -5.97 14.89 20.84
N SER A 213 -5.22 14.94 19.73
CA SER A 213 -5.18 13.88 18.74
C SER A 213 -4.64 12.57 19.33
N THR A 214 -3.55 12.63 20.11
CA THR A 214 -2.97 11.46 20.75
C THR A 214 -3.95 10.80 21.73
N ARG A 215 -4.64 11.60 22.55
CA ARG A 215 -5.69 11.09 23.45
C ARG A 215 -6.86 10.45 22.71
N LYS A 216 -7.24 10.99 21.55
CA LYS A 216 -8.29 10.41 20.72
C LYS A 216 -7.86 9.05 20.14
N ILE A 217 -6.65 8.97 19.61
CA ILE A 217 -6.10 7.69 19.08
C ILE A 217 -6.01 6.63 20.19
N GLU A 218 -5.61 7.05 21.39
CA GLU A 218 -5.60 6.19 22.58
C GLU A 218 -7.01 5.74 22.96
N ALA A 219 -7.98 6.65 23.07
CA ALA A 219 -9.36 6.31 23.41
C ALA A 219 -10.04 5.40 22.37
N ASP A 220 -9.76 5.64 21.09
CA ASP A 220 -10.32 4.89 19.97
C ASP A 220 -9.60 3.54 19.75
N HIS A 221 -8.52 3.26 20.51
CA HIS A 221 -7.67 2.08 20.36
C HIS A 221 -7.13 1.89 18.92
N THR A 222 -6.81 2.99 18.21
CA THR A 222 -6.45 2.99 16.77
C THR A 222 -4.98 3.29 16.47
N TRP A 223 -4.09 3.19 17.46
CA TRP A 223 -2.70 3.65 17.27
C TRP A 223 -1.90 2.84 16.24
N VAL A 224 -2.13 1.53 16.12
CA VAL A 224 -1.44 0.69 15.12
C VAL A 224 -1.96 1.01 13.72
N GLU A 225 -3.28 1.18 13.59
CA GLU A 225 -3.93 1.66 12.37
C GLU A 225 -3.32 2.99 11.93
N MET A 226 -3.20 3.94 12.86
CA MET A 226 -2.59 5.24 12.61
C MET A 226 -1.13 5.12 12.18
N ALA A 227 -0.36 4.25 12.83
CA ALA A 227 1.05 4.03 12.49
C ALA A 227 1.21 3.52 11.04
N VAL A 228 0.39 2.56 10.61
CA VAL A 228 0.41 2.02 9.24
C VAL A 228 -0.12 3.04 8.23
N LEU A 229 -1.24 3.70 8.51
CA LEU A 229 -1.86 4.65 7.58
C LEU A 229 -0.99 5.90 7.37
N LYS A 230 -0.22 6.33 8.38
CA LYS A 230 0.78 7.37 8.23
C LYS A 230 1.91 6.94 7.28
N GLN A 231 2.28 5.66 7.24
CA GLN A 231 3.22 5.17 6.22
C GLN A 231 2.61 5.19 4.83
N PHE A 232 1.33 4.81 4.67
CA PHE A 232 0.63 4.99 3.40
C PHE A 232 0.61 6.44 2.94
N GLU A 233 0.37 7.40 3.84
CA GLU A 233 0.45 8.83 3.52
C GLU A 233 1.83 9.27 3.03
N PHE A 234 2.90 8.80 3.67
CA PHE A 234 4.26 9.13 3.21
C PHE A 234 4.56 8.53 1.83
N ILE A 235 4.24 7.25 1.61
CA ILE A 235 4.44 6.61 0.32
C ILE A 235 3.57 7.28 -0.74
N PHE A 236 2.29 7.54 -0.46
CA PHE A 236 1.34 8.18 -1.36
C PHE A 236 1.82 9.56 -1.78
N SER A 237 2.20 10.41 -0.83
CA SER A 237 2.68 11.77 -1.08
C SER A 237 3.92 11.80 -1.98
N LYS A 238 4.76 10.77 -1.92
CA LYS A 238 5.94 10.63 -2.81
C LYS A 238 5.59 9.99 -4.16
N ALA A 239 4.60 9.11 -4.19
CA ALA A 239 4.18 8.39 -5.40
C ALA A 239 3.36 9.28 -6.35
N VAL A 240 2.59 10.23 -5.80
CA VAL A 240 1.85 11.24 -6.57
C VAL A 240 2.79 11.93 -7.58
N LYS A 241 2.32 12.09 -8.82
CA LYS A 241 3.07 12.54 -10.01
C LYS A 241 4.26 11.67 -10.45
N THR A 242 4.63 10.62 -9.72
CA THR A 242 5.83 9.83 -9.98
C THR A 242 5.51 8.42 -10.47
N ILE A 243 4.82 7.60 -9.66
CA ILE A 243 4.50 6.20 -9.97
C ILE A 243 3.00 5.97 -9.77
N ARG A 244 2.26 5.96 -10.89
CA ARG A 244 0.80 5.82 -10.94
C ARG A 244 0.30 4.53 -10.29
N GLU A 245 1.01 3.42 -10.52
CA GLU A 245 0.63 2.11 -10.01
C GLU A 245 0.64 2.05 -8.48
N MET A 246 1.55 2.79 -7.81
CA MET A 246 1.58 2.85 -6.34
C MET A 246 0.44 3.70 -5.77
N VAL A 247 0.07 4.79 -6.46
CA VAL A 247 -1.12 5.59 -6.13
C VAL A 247 -2.39 4.74 -6.23
N GLN A 248 -2.50 3.95 -7.31
CA GLN A 248 -3.60 3.01 -7.48
C GLN A 248 -3.63 1.96 -6.38
N GLU A 249 -2.48 1.34 -6.08
CA GLU A 249 -2.39 0.28 -5.09
C GLU A 249 -2.75 0.76 -3.68
N ILE A 250 -2.29 1.95 -3.27
CA ILE A 250 -2.68 2.55 -1.98
C ILE A 250 -4.19 2.81 -1.94
N SER A 251 -4.77 3.30 -3.03
CA SER A 251 -6.21 3.55 -3.12
C SER A 251 -7.02 2.26 -2.97
N ASN A 252 -6.61 1.20 -3.69
CA ASN A 252 -7.23 -0.13 -3.62
C ASN A 252 -7.11 -0.74 -2.22
N THR A 253 -5.88 -0.75 -1.69
CA THR A 253 -5.56 -1.30 -0.37
C THR A 253 -6.33 -0.57 0.74
N THR A 254 -6.46 0.77 0.67
CA THR A 254 -7.23 1.54 1.67
C THR A 254 -8.71 1.14 1.64
N LYS A 255 -9.29 0.94 0.45
CA LYS A 255 -10.66 0.41 0.30
C LYS A 255 -10.80 -0.98 0.91
N GLU A 256 -9.88 -1.90 0.58
CA GLU A 256 -9.89 -3.28 1.08
C GLU A 256 -9.88 -3.31 2.62
N ILE A 257 -8.98 -2.54 3.24
CA ILE A 257 -8.88 -2.44 4.70
C ILE A 257 -10.17 -1.84 5.29
N ALA A 258 -10.74 -0.81 4.66
CA ALA A 258 -11.98 -0.18 5.10
C ALA A 258 -13.16 -1.14 5.08
N LEU A 259 -13.31 -1.93 4.00
CA LEU A 259 -14.35 -2.95 3.90
C LEU A 259 -14.21 -4.01 4.99
N VAL A 260 -12.99 -4.46 5.30
CA VAL A 260 -12.75 -5.41 6.39
C VAL A 260 -13.13 -4.80 7.74
N ALA A 261 -12.75 -3.54 8.00
CA ALA A 261 -13.09 -2.84 9.24
C ALA A 261 -14.60 -2.66 9.42
N ILE A 262 -15.32 -2.26 8.37
CA ILE A 262 -16.76 -2.04 8.39
C ILE A 262 -17.51 -3.36 8.59
N ARG A 263 -17.13 -4.42 7.87
CA ARG A 263 -17.73 -5.76 8.05
C ARG A 263 -17.47 -6.33 9.44
N ALA A 264 -16.32 -6.02 10.04
CA ALA A 264 -15.99 -6.36 11.42
C ALA A 264 -16.64 -5.43 12.47
N ARG A 265 -17.46 -4.46 12.05
CA ARG A 265 -18.14 -3.46 12.91
C ARG A 265 -17.16 -2.63 13.77
N ARG A 266 -15.97 -2.35 13.26
CA ARG A 266 -14.98 -1.48 13.91
C ARG A 266 -15.15 -0.05 13.43
N GLN A 267 -16.06 0.67 14.08
CA GLN A 267 -16.50 2.00 13.64
C GLN A 267 -15.35 3.02 13.67
N GLU A 268 -14.52 3.00 14.71
CA GLU A 268 -13.41 3.93 14.89
C GLU A 268 -12.34 3.74 13.81
N THR A 269 -12.03 2.48 13.49
CA THR A 269 -11.10 2.13 12.41
C THR A 269 -11.67 2.51 11.04
N ALA A 270 -12.96 2.28 10.80
CA ALA A 270 -13.62 2.66 9.55
C ALA A 270 -13.60 4.18 9.34
N GLN A 271 -13.94 4.96 10.38
CA GLN A 271 -13.86 6.42 10.37
C GLN A 271 -12.44 6.91 10.09
N LEU A 272 -11.42 6.27 10.68
CA LEU A 272 -10.03 6.62 10.42
C LEU A 272 -9.65 6.39 8.95
N LEU A 273 -10.11 5.31 8.33
CA LEU A 273 -9.85 5.03 6.91
C LEU A 273 -10.56 6.02 5.97
N VAL A 274 -11.77 6.43 6.32
CA VAL A 274 -12.51 7.53 5.64
C VAL A 274 -11.73 8.84 5.72
N ILE A 275 -11.19 9.18 6.90
CA ILE A 275 -10.30 10.33 7.07
C ILE A 275 -9.07 10.21 6.16
N TYR A 276 -8.46 9.04 6.04
CA TYR A 276 -7.31 8.85 5.16
C TYR A 276 -7.66 8.94 3.66
N PHE A 277 -8.83 8.43 3.23
CA PHE A 277 -9.33 8.69 1.86
C PHE A 277 -9.43 10.19 1.59
N ASN A 278 -10.01 10.94 2.53
CA ASN A 278 -10.14 12.39 2.46
C ASN A 278 -8.76 13.08 2.43
N THR A 279 -7.79 12.60 3.20
CA THR A 279 -6.40 13.08 3.20
C THR A 279 -5.73 12.83 1.84
N PHE A 280 -5.85 11.63 1.27
CA PHE A 280 -5.26 11.31 -0.04
C PHE A 280 -5.89 12.13 -1.17
N LEU A 281 -7.21 12.37 -1.12
CA LEU A 281 -7.89 13.27 -2.05
C LEU A 281 -7.35 14.69 -1.93
N ARG A 282 -7.18 15.19 -0.70
CA ARG A 282 -6.62 16.53 -0.46
C ARG A 282 -5.19 16.65 -1.00
N ILE A 283 -4.34 15.65 -0.77
CA ILE A 283 -2.98 15.60 -1.30
C ILE A 283 -3.01 15.64 -2.84
N SER A 284 -3.82 14.78 -3.46
CA SER A 284 -3.95 14.69 -4.93
C SER A 284 -4.38 16.02 -5.56
N LEU A 285 -5.38 16.68 -4.96
CA LEU A 285 -5.88 17.96 -5.45
C LEU A 285 -4.90 19.11 -5.25
N ASN A 286 -4.23 19.19 -4.09
CA ASN A 286 -3.20 20.18 -3.83
C ASN A 286 -2.04 20.06 -4.82
N GLU A 287 -1.63 18.81 -5.11
CA GLU A 287 -0.63 18.53 -6.12
C GLU A 287 -1.16 18.68 -7.55
N LYS A 288 -2.46 18.83 -7.76
CA LYS A 288 -3.10 18.84 -9.09
C LYS A 288 -2.84 17.55 -9.90
N ASP A 289 -2.65 16.42 -9.20
CA ASP A 289 -2.57 15.10 -9.83
C ASP A 289 -3.97 14.57 -10.11
N GLN A 290 -4.44 14.80 -11.33
CA GLN A 290 -5.75 14.38 -11.79
C GLN A 290 -5.91 12.86 -11.80
N TYR A 291 -4.84 12.11 -12.10
CA TYR A 291 -4.86 10.65 -12.12
C TYR A 291 -5.13 10.08 -10.72
N ALA A 292 -4.41 10.62 -9.73
CA ALA A 292 -4.58 10.22 -8.33
C ALA A 292 -5.99 10.52 -7.82
N ALA A 293 -6.50 11.75 -8.07
CA ALA A 293 -7.85 12.13 -7.66
C ALA A 293 -8.92 11.29 -8.37
N TYR A 294 -8.76 11.05 -9.67
CA TYR A 294 -9.65 10.19 -10.45
C TYR A 294 -9.72 8.78 -9.85
N ASN A 295 -8.60 8.13 -9.57
CA ASN A 295 -8.62 6.76 -9.04
C ASN A 295 -9.11 6.68 -7.59
N LEU A 296 -8.81 7.69 -6.76
CA LEU A 296 -9.36 7.77 -5.40
C LEU A 296 -10.88 7.89 -5.40
N PHE A 297 -11.47 8.74 -6.25
CA PHE A 297 -12.93 8.83 -6.36
C PHE A 297 -13.55 7.50 -6.77
N ASP A 298 -12.91 6.74 -7.66
CA ASP A 298 -13.44 5.43 -8.04
C ASP A 298 -13.47 4.46 -6.84
N GLN A 299 -12.34 4.31 -6.15
CA GLN A 299 -12.25 3.39 -5.02
C GLN A 299 -13.14 3.83 -3.85
N TYR A 300 -13.33 5.14 -3.67
CA TYR A 300 -14.20 5.68 -2.63
C TYR A 300 -15.69 5.48 -2.94
N ARG A 301 -16.08 5.58 -4.23
CA ARG A 301 -17.43 5.22 -4.70
C ARG A 301 -17.68 3.74 -4.47
N LEU A 302 -16.75 2.88 -4.88
CA LEU A 302 -16.88 1.43 -4.67
C LEU A 302 -17.00 1.07 -3.18
N LEU A 303 -16.26 1.76 -2.30
CA LEU A 303 -16.44 1.62 -0.85
C LEU A 303 -17.88 1.93 -0.44
N ALA A 304 -18.40 3.10 -0.84
CA ALA A 304 -19.77 3.51 -0.52
C ALA A 304 -20.82 2.56 -1.11
N GLU A 305 -20.57 1.99 -2.29
CA GLU A 305 -21.46 1.03 -2.93
C GLU A 305 -21.54 -0.31 -2.18
N GLU A 306 -20.40 -0.81 -1.70
CA GLU A 306 -20.36 -2.06 -0.94
C GLU A 306 -20.86 -1.91 0.50
N THR A 307 -20.84 -0.70 1.06
CA THR A 307 -21.19 -0.45 2.47
C THR A 307 -22.60 0.12 2.65
N MET A 308 -23.29 0.55 1.58
CA MET A 308 -24.59 1.22 1.70
C MET A 308 -25.70 0.42 2.39
N THR A 309 -25.65 -0.91 2.34
CA THR A 309 -26.61 -1.77 3.04
C THR A 309 -26.24 -2.04 4.50
N ILE A 310 -24.97 -1.81 4.86
CA ILE A 310 -24.41 -2.06 6.20
C ILE A 310 -24.46 -0.76 7.02
N ASP A 311 -24.05 0.36 6.43
CA ASP A 311 -23.96 1.66 7.08
C ASP A 311 -24.44 2.77 6.11
N PRO A 312 -25.76 3.05 6.09
CA PRO A 312 -26.33 4.11 5.25
C PRO A 312 -25.79 5.51 5.55
N ASN A 313 -25.44 5.78 6.81
CA ASN A 313 -24.94 7.09 7.23
C ASN A 313 -23.56 7.33 6.63
N LEU A 314 -22.69 6.31 6.64
CA LEU A 314 -21.39 6.39 6.02
C LEU A 314 -21.49 6.66 4.52
N THR A 315 -22.40 6.00 3.79
CA THR A 315 -22.61 6.27 2.36
C THR A 315 -23.00 7.73 2.10
N LEU A 316 -23.89 8.31 2.91
CA LEU A 316 -24.25 9.73 2.81
C LEU A 316 -23.08 10.65 3.17
N GLU A 317 -22.25 10.28 4.14
CA GLU A 317 -21.04 11.01 4.52
C GLU A 317 -20.05 11.05 3.35
N ILE A 318 -19.79 9.89 2.75
CA ILE A 318 -18.94 9.74 1.55
C ILE A 318 -19.48 10.61 0.42
N ALA A 319 -20.79 10.56 0.13
CA ALA A 319 -21.39 11.41 -0.89
C ALA A 319 -21.17 12.90 -0.63
N ASN A 320 -21.21 13.34 0.64
CA ASN A 320 -20.91 14.72 1.01
C ASN A 320 -19.43 15.07 0.79
N TYR A 321 -18.51 14.13 1.00
CA TYR A 321 -17.10 14.32 0.66
C TYR A 321 -16.90 14.44 -0.86
N PHE A 322 -17.61 13.66 -1.69
CA PHE A 322 -17.58 13.83 -3.15
C PHE A 322 -17.98 15.24 -3.56
N LYS A 323 -19.08 15.75 -3.00
CA LYS A 323 -19.53 17.13 -3.21
C LYS A 323 -18.45 18.14 -2.80
N TYR A 324 -17.89 18.00 -1.59
CA TYR A 324 -16.88 18.92 -1.07
C TYR A 324 -15.61 18.94 -1.94
N TYR A 325 -15.04 17.77 -2.22
CA TYR A 325 -13.79 17.64 -2.97
C TYR A 325 -13.98 17.95 -4.47
N GLY A 326 -15.14 17.66 -5.06
CA GLY A 326 -15.48 18.09 -6.41
C GLY A 326 -15.52 19.62 -6.53
N GLN A 327 -16.17 20.30 -5.58
CA GLN A 327 -16.21 21.77 -5.56
C GLN A 327 -14.83 22.39 -5.27
N LEU A 328 -14.03 21.75 -4.40
CA LEU A 328 -12.65 22.16 -4.19
C LEU A 328 -11.81 22.02 -5.47
N ALA A 329 -11.99 20.95 -6.24
CA ALA A 329 -11.30 20.75 -7.50
C ALA A 329 -11.62 21.86 -8.51
N LEU A 330 -12.87 22.31 -8.57
CA LEU A 330 -13.27 23.46 -9.38
C LEU A 330 -12.51 24.73 -8.98
N ASN A 331 -12.44 25.04 -7.68
CA ASN A 331 -11.69 26.19 -7.16
C ASN A 331 -10.19 26.11 -7.49
N LEU A 332 -9.65 24.90 -7.64
CA LEU A 332 -8.27 24.64 -8.04
C LEU A 332 -8.07 24.56 -9.57
N GLN A 333 -9.11 24.89 -10.35
CA GLN A 333 -9.14 24.85 -11.83
C GLN A 333 -8.96 23.44 -12.42
N LEU A 334 -9.53 22.43 -11.77
CA LEU A 334 -9.53 21.02 -12.20
C LEU A 334 -10.97 20.56 -12.56
N PRO A 335 -11.57 21.07 -13.65
CA PRO A 335 -12.99 20.85 -13.97
C PRO A 335 -13.32 19.39 -14.26
N PHE A 336 -12.40 18.65 -14.88
CA PHE A 336 -12.53 17.22 -15.14
C PHE A 336 -12.71 16.39 -13.85
N ILE A 337 -12.13 16.83 -12.74
CA ILE A 337 -12.25 16.12 -11.45
C ILE A 337 -13.61 16.38 -10.81
N LEU A 338 -14.19 17.57 -10.99
CA LEU A 338 -15.58 17.83 -10.63
C LEU A 338 -16.52 16.95 -11.45
N GLU A 339 -16.30 16.85 -12.76
CA GLU A 339 -17.08 15.97 -13.64
C GLU A 339 -16.97 14.50 -13.22
N THR A 340 -15.76 14.05 -12.85
CA THR A 340 -15.54 12.71 -12.30
C THR A 340 -16.33 12.48 -11.01
N ALA A 341 -16.29 13.42 -10.06
CA ALA A 341 -17.06 13.32 -8.82
C ALA A 341 -18.58 13.30 -9.08
N ALA A 342 -19.07 14.09 -10.04
CA ALA A 342 -20.48 14.12 -10.43
C ALA A 342 -20.92 12.82 -11.12
N HIS A 343 -20.10 12.28 -12.01
CA HIS A 343 -20.32 10.97 -12.63
C HIS A 343 -20.39 9.87 -11.56
N ASP A 344 -19.47 9.86 -10.61
CA ASP A 344 -19.41 8.83 -9.58
C ASP A 344 -20.60 8.94 -8.59
N LEU A 345 -21.03 10.16 -8.25
CA LEU A 345 -22.27 10.39 -7.50
C LEU A 345 -23.53 9.95 -8.26
N ARG A 346 -23.58 10.15 -9.58
CA ARG A 346 -24.65 9.62 -10.43
C ARG A 346 -24.71 8.11 -10.33
N VAL A 347 -23.60 7.41 -10.54
CA VAL A 347 -23.53 5.95 -10.47
C VAL A 347 -23.91 5.44 -9.07
N LEU A 348 -23.47 6.13 -8.01
CA LEU A 348 -23.84 5.81 -6.64
C LEU A 348 -25.36 5.94 -6.40
N ASN A 349 -26.02 6.96 -6.97
CA ASN A 349 -27.48 7.12 -6.93
C ASN A 349 -28.22 5.99 -7.69
N GLU A 350 -27.74 5.63 -8.89
CA GLU A 350 -28.30 4.51 -9.66
C GLU A 350 -28.19 3.21 -8.87
N LYS A 351 -27.04 2.97 -8.22
CA LYS A 351 -26.83 1.79 -7.37
C LYS A 351 -27.72 1.80 -6.13
N ALA A 352 -27.86 2.96 -5.48
CA ALA A 352 -28.72 3.14 -4.31
C ALA A 352 -30.19 2.81 -4.64
N TYR A 353 -30.68 3.20 -5.82
CA TYR A 353 -32.00 2.81 -6.29
C TYR A 353 -32.13 1.29 -6.47
N GLN A 354 -31.18 0.67 -7.16
CA GLN A 354 -31.21 -0.78 -7.45
C GLN A 354 -31.27 -1.66 -6.19
N VAL A 355 -30.67 -1.22 -5.08
CA VAL A 355 -30.66 -1.98 -3.83
C VAL A 355 -31.73 -1.55 -2.84
N GLY A 356 -32.59 -0.59 -3.18
CA GLY A 356 -33.63 -0.08 -2.29
C GLY A 356 -33.08 0.71 -1.09
N PHE A 357 -32.06 1.55 -1.32
CA PHE A 357 -31.42 2.35 -0.28
C PHE A 357 -32.41 3.28 0.44
N SER A 358 -32.43 3.24 1.77
CA SER A 358 -33.43 3.94 2.58
C SER A 358 -33.36 5.46 2.50
N ALA A 359 -32.18 6.03 2.21
CA ALA A 359 -31.93 7.47 2.17
C ALA A 359 -31.60 7.97 0.75
N ILE A 360 -32.27 7.42 -0.26
CA ILE A 360 -32.09 7.81 -1.66
C ILE A 360 -32.43 9.29 -1.90
N SER A 361 -33.40 9.82 -1.17
CA SER A 361 -33.83 11.21 -1.32
C SER A 361 -32.77 12.20 -0.87
N GLU A 362 -32.07 11.88 0.22
CA GLU A 362 -30.96 12.63 0.79
C GLU A 362 -29.72 12.49 -0.09
N LEU A 363 -29.45 11.29 -0.61
CA LEU A 363 -28.35 11.05 -1.54
C LEU A 363 -28.51 11.87 -2.84
N LEU A 364 -29.72 11.89 -3.39
CA LEU A 364 -30.05 12.72 -4.55
C LEU A 364 -29.87 14.21 -4.24
N GLU A 365 -30.28 14.65 -3.05
CA GLU A 365 -30.09 16.04 -2.62
C GLU A 365 -28.61 16.44 -2.54
N VAL A 366 -27.75 15.54 -2.02
CA VAL A 366 -26.30 15.78 -2.00
C VAL A 366 -25.77 15.95 -3.42
N PHE A 367 -26.22 15.13 -4.37
CA PHE A 367 -25.80 15.21 -5.77
C PHE A 367 -26.29 16.50 -6.46
N LEU A 368 -27.53 16.93 -6.22
CA LEU A 368 -28.05 18.19 -6.78
C LEU A 368 -27.25 19.41 -6.28
N ARG A 369 -26.82 19.40 -5.01
CA ARG A 369 -26.01 20.47 -4.40
C ARG A 369 -24.54 20.49 -4.82
N VAL A 370 -24.10 19.60 -5.72
CA VAL A 370 -22.75 19.63 -6.31
C VAL A 370 -22.61 20.87 -7.19
N ASP A 371 -23.66 21.19 -7.94
CA ASP A 371 -23.74 22.37 -8.77
C ASP A 371 -23.88 23.64 -7.90
N LYS A 372 -23.24 24.73 -8.32
CA LYS A 372 -23.35 26.06 -7.71
C LYS A 372 -23.56 27.07 -8.83
N PRO A 373 -24.30 28.17 -8.61
CA PRO A 373 -24.45 29.20 -9.63
C PRO A 373 -23.08 29.66 -10.14
N PRO A 374 -22.79 29.57 -11.46
CA PRO A 374 -21.47 29.90 -11.97
C PRO A 374 -21.17 31.38 -11.77
N GLY A 375 -20.05 31.69 -11.13
CA GLY A 375 -19.53 33.05 -10.99
C GLY A 375 -18.68 33.49 -12.19
N SER A 376 -18.25 32.55 -13.05
CA SER A 376 -17.40 32.81 -14.21
C SER A 376 -17.72 31.92 -15.41
N ARG A 377 -17.31 32.34 -16.62
CA ARG A 377 -17.44 31.56 -17.87
C ARG A 377 -16.70 30.21 -17.79
N PHE A 378 -15.60 30.14 -17.04
CA PHE A 378 -14.87 28.89 -16.82
C PHE A 378 -15.69 27.89 -15.99
N GLU A 379 -16.30 28.36 -14.90
CA GLU A 379 -17.20 27.54 -14.09
C GLU A 379 -18.41 27.10 -14.91
N GLU A 380 -18.94 27.97 -15.77
CA GLU A 380 -20.04 27.62 -16.66
C GLU A 380 -19.72 26.42 -17.58
N VAL A 381 -18.49 26.33 -18.08
CA VAL A 381 -18.01 25.18 -18.87
C VAL A 381 -17.79 23.96 -17.98
N ALA A 382 -17.20 24.14 -16.80
CA ALA A 382 -16.91 23.05 -15.86
C ALA A 382 -18.17 22.36 -15.32
N LEU A 383 -19.20 23.15 -14.98
CA LEU A 383 -20.47 22.66 -14.45
C LEU A 383 -21.32 21.94 -15.51
N ARG A 384 -20.97 22.07 -16.79
CA ARG A 384 -21.65 21.37 -17.89
C ARG A 384 -21.60 19.85 -17.71
N GLY A 385 -20.47 19.29 -17.27
CA GLY A 385 -20.35 17.85 -16.99
C GLY A 385 -21.23 17.38 -15.83
N VAL A 386 -21.46 18.25 -14.84
CA VAL A 386 -22.40 17.99 -13.74
C VAL A 386 -23.83 17.90 -14.26
N ARG A 387 -24.24 18.88 -15.09
CA ARG A 387 -25.58 18.89 -15.71
C ARG A 387 -25.82 17.68 -16.63
N LYS A 388 -24.79 17.22 -17.35
CA LYS A 388 -24.87 15.95 -18.11
C LYS A 388 -25.16 14.78 -17.19
N SER A 389 -24.39 14.63 -16.12
CA SER A 389 -24.56 13.54 -15.15
C SER A 389 -25.96 13.55 -14.51
N GLN A 390 -26.50 14.74 -14.21
CA GLN A 390 -27.86 14.92 -13.71
C GLN A 390 -28.93 14.52 -14.74
N ALA A 391 -28.81 14.96 -15.99
CA ALA A 391 -29.75 14.58 -17.05
C ALA A 391 -29.73 13.07 -17.33
N ILE A 392 -28.53 12.46 -17.30
CA ILE A 392 -28.37 10.99 -17.43
C ILE A 392 -29.05 10.27 -16.25
N LEU A 393 -28.92 10.78 -15.01
CA LEU A 393 -29.63 10.23 -13.86
C LEU A 393 -31.16 10.35 -13.99
N ALA A 394 -31.66 11.49 -14.46
CA ALA A 394 -33.08 11.68 -14.68
C ALA A 394 -33.65 10.67 -15.68
N SER A 395 -32.92 10.39 -16.77
CA SER A 395 -33.31 9.37 -17.74
C SER A 395 -33.38 7.96 -17.12
N PHE A 396 -32.53 7.66 -16.14
CA PHE A 396 -32.58 6.39 -15.40
C PHE A 396 -33.83 6.27 -14.55
N TYR A 397 -34.16 7.31 -13.79
CA TYR A 397 -35.37 7.31 -12.95
C TYR A 397 -36.63 7.20 -13.82
N LEU A 398 -36.70 7.90 -14.95
CA LEU A 398 -37.80 7.77 -15.90
C LEU A 398 -37.92 6.37 -16.51
N LEU A 399 -36.80 5.69 -16.76
CA LEU A 399 -36.83 4.31 -17.24
C LEU A 399 -37.43 3.35 -16.21
N HIS A 400 -37.28 3.65 -14.92
CA HIS A 400 -37.81 2.85 -13.81
C HIS A 400 -39.16 3.36 -13.28
N ASN A 401 -39.80 4.30 -14.00
CA ASN A 401 -41.08 4.93 -13.61
C ASN A 401 -41.03 5.76 -12.32
N GLU A 402 -39.84 6.20 -11.90
CA GLU A 402 -39.64 7.10 -10.75
C GLU A 402 -39.71 8.56 -11.17
N GLU A 403 -40.87 8.99 -11.68
CA GLU A 403 -41.05 10.37 -12.16
C GLU A 403 -40.77 11.40 -11.04
N ALA A 404 -41.13 11.10 -9.79
CA ALA A 404 -40.90 12.00 -8.66
C ALA A 404 -39.42 12.37 -8.47
N LEU A 405 -38.51 11.39 -8.60
CA LEU A 405 -37.06 11.65 -8.49
C LEU A 405 -36.53 12.40 -9.71
N ALA A 406 -37.00 12.07 -10.91
CA ALA A 406 -36.66 12.81 -12.12
C ALA A 406 -37.15 14.27 -12.07
N ARG A 407 -38.33 14.53 -11.48
CA ARG A 407 -38.90 15.88 -11.30
C ARG A 407 -38.05 16.74 -10.38
N ARG A 408 -37.44 16.16 -9.33
CA ARG A 408 -36.49 16.90 -8.48
C ARG A 408 -35.27 17.39 -9.26
N ILE A 409 -34.77 16.59 -10.21
CA ILE A 409 -33.66 17.00 -11.08
C ILE A 409 -34.12 18.09 -12.06
N TYR A 410 -35.33 17.95 -12.63
CA TYR A 410 -35.93 18.99 -13.46
C TYR A 410 -36.06 20.33 -12.71
N ASP A 411 -36.58 20.30 -11.48
CA ASP A 411 -36.76 21.49 -10.65
C ASP A 411 -35.45 22.22 -10.34
N ASP A 412 -34.35 21.49 -10.22
CA ASP A 412 -32.99 22.03 -10.03
C ASP A 412 -32.44 22.69 -11.32
N MET A 413 -32.82 22.17 -12.49
CA MET A 413 -32.33 22.62 -13.79
C MET A 413 -33.25 23.62 -14.51
N LYS A 414 -34.48 23.85 -14.03
CA LYS A 414 -35.53 24.59 -14.77
C LYS A 414 -35.20 26.04 -15.13
N LEU A 415 -34.24 26.65 -14.43
CA LEU A 415 -33.81 28.03 -14.68
C LEU A 415 -32.63 28.12 -15.67
N GLU A 416 -32.11 26.98 -16.15
CA GLU A 416 -31.02 26.94 -17.12
C GLU A 416 -31.48 27.43 -18.50
N PRO A 417 -30.65 28.18 -19.25
CA PRO A 417 -30.99 28.62 -20.59
C PRO A 417 -31.30 27.45 -21.53
N TRP A 418 -32.37 27.59 -22.33
CA TRP A 418 -32.80 26.55 -23.27
C TRP A 418 -31.71 26.12 -24.27
N GLU A 419 -30.90 27.08 -24.74
CA GLU A 419 -29.78 26.81 -25.65
C GLU A 419 -28.72 25.89 -25.02
N ARG A 420 -28.40 26.13 -23.74
CA ARG A 420 -27.46 25.33 -22.96
C ARG A 420 -27.99 23.91 -22.74
N LEU A 421 -29.28 23.78 -22.40
CA LEU A 421 -29.96 22.48 -22.26
C LEU A 421 -29.98 21.69 -23.56
N CYS A 422 -30.28 22.32 -24.70
CA CYS A 422 -30.22 21.67 -26.02
C CYS A 422 -28.82 21.17 -26.33
N SER A 423 -27.82 22.01 -26.08
CA SER A 423 -26.42 21.68 -26.36
C SER A 423 -25.93 20.50 -25.50
N ILE A 424 -26.32 20.46 -24.21
CA ILE A 424 -26.05 19.31 -23.31
C ILE A 424 -26.73 18.04 -23.82
N ARG A 425 -28.02 18.11 -24.19
CA ARG A 425 -28.78 16.98 -24.75
C ARG A 425 -28.08 16.39 -25.96
N ASP A 426 -27.71 17.24 -26.92
CA ASP A 426 -27.17 16.80 -28.20
C ASP A 426 -25.78 16.17 -28.04
N GLU A 427 -24.95 16.70 -27.13
CA GLU A 427 -23.67 16.07 -26.76
C GLU A 427 -23.85 14.64 -26.23
N ILE A 428 -24.75 14.43 -25.27
CA ILE A 428 -25.00 13.09 -24.69
C ILE A 428 -25.55 12.14 -25.76
N LEU A 429 -26.48 12.60 -26.60
CA LEU A 429 -27.10 11.76 -27.62
C LEU A 429 -26.11 11.32 -28.72
N ASN A 430 -25.11 12.15 -29.03
CA ASN A 430 -24.08 11.88 -30.03
C ASN A 430 -23.04 10.86 -29.57
N VAL A 431 -22.97 10.50 -28.29
CA VAL A 431 -22.05 9.47 -27.81
C VAL A 431 -22.59 8.08 -28.14
N GLU A 432 -21.99 7.41 -29.12
CA GLU A 432 -22.44 6.08 -29.59
C GLU A 432 -21.70 4.90 -28.94
N LYS A 433 -20.46 5.11 -28.50
CA LYS A 433 -19.60 4.05 -27.96
C LYS A 433 -19.50 4.14 -26.44
N GLU A 434 -19.70 3.00 -25.79
CA GLU A 434 -19.52 2.83 -24.34
C GLU A 434 -18.08 3.06 -23.92
N ARG A 435 -17.14 2.59 -24.74
CA ARG A 435 -15.72 2.71 -24.48
C ARG A 435 -15.17 3.98 -25.11
N PHE A 436 -14.32 4.66 -24.35
CA PHE A 436 -13.50 5.74 -24.87
C PHE A 436 -12.48 5.17 -25.88
N TRP A 437 -11.99 6.00 -26.81
CA TRP A 437 -11.04 5.57 -27.84
C TRP A 437 -9.62 5.38 -27.28
N GLU A 438 -9.29 6.03 -26.16
CA GLU A 438 -8.05 5.81 -25.40
C GLU A 438 -8.27 4.75 -24.30
N LEU A 439 -7.18 4.05 -23.96
CA LEU A 439 -7.17 3.15 -22.81
C LEU A 439 -7.23 3.99 -21.53
N THR A 440 -8.37 3.95 -20.84
CA THR A 440 -8.56 4.53 -19.51
C THR A 440 -8.76 3.41 -18.49
N ASP A 441 -8.35 3.64 -17.24
CA ASP A 441 -8.42 2.63 -16.18
C ASP A 441 -9.87 2.13 -15.93
N ARG A 442 -10.87 3.01 -16.12
CA ARG A 442 -12.29 2.68 -15.91
C ARG A 442 -13.03 2.18 -17.15
N TRP A 443 -12.42 2.22 -18.34
CA TRP A 443 -12.99 1.72 -19.61
C TRP A 443 -14.36 2.28 -20.06
N VAL A 444 -14.88 3.31 -19.40
CA VAL A 444 -16.22 3.86 -19.65
C VAL A 444 -16.14 5.32 -20.05
N ASN A 445 -16.88 5.69 -21.09
CA ASN A 445 -17.18 7.08 -21.40
C ASN A 445 -18.31 7.57 -20.49
N PHE A 446 -18.02 8.60 -19.68
CA PHE A 446 -18.97 9.15 -18.69
C PHE A 446 -20.30 9.62 -19.30
N ASP A 447 -20.27 10.04 -20.57
CA ASP A 447 -21.42 10.53 -21.32
C ASP A 447 -22.20 9.42 -22.06
N TYR A 448 -21.72 8.17 -22.04
CA TYR A 448 -22.41 7.07 -22.71
C TYR A 448 -23.72 6.72 -22.01
N VAL A 449 -24.76 6.51 -22.81
CA VAL A 449 -26.11 6.16 -22.37
C VAL A 449 -26.69 5.10 -23.30
N ASP A 450 -27.25 4.03 -22.73
CA ASP A 450 -27.91 2.97 -23.49
C ASP A 450 -29.08 3.49 -24.35
N PRO A 451 -29.40 2.85 -25.49
CA PRO A 451 -30.46 3.32 -26.40
C PRO A 451 -31.82 3.55 -25.71
N LYS A 452 -32.23 2.66 -24.81
CA LYS A 452 -33.49 2.82 -24.04
C LYS A 452 -33.48 4.05 -23.14
N ARG A 453 -32.33 4.35 -22.52
CA ARG A 453 -32.15 5.54 -21.68
C ARG A 453 -32.09 6.81 -22.55
N LYS A 454 -31.55 6.75 -23.77
CA LYS A 454 -31.58 7.88 -24.72
C LYS A 454 -33.00 8.33 -25.07
N GLU A 455 -33.96 7.41 -25.18
CA GLU A 455 -35.37 7.76 -25.38
C GLU A 455 -35.94 8.52 -24.18
N LYS A 456 -35.69 8.02 -22.96
CA LYS A 456 -36.09 8.70 -21.72
C LYS A 456 -35.37 10.02 -21.49
N LEU A 457 -34.13 10.16 -21.96
CA LEU A 457 -33.42 11.42 -21.96
C LEU A 457 -34.13 12.46 -22.85
N LYS A 458 -34.54 12.07 -24.07
CA LYS A 458 -35.33 12.95 -24.94
C LYS A 458 -36.64 13.37 -24.28
N GLU A 459 -37.34 12.43 -23.66
CA GLU A 459 -38.56 12.68 -22.88
C GLU A 459 -38.31 13.72 -21.77
N PHE A 460 -37.28 13.53 -20.95
CA PHE A 460 -36.89 14.47 -19.89
C PHE A 460 -36.67 15.90 -20.40
N PHE A 461 -35.94 16.06 -21.52
CA PHE A 461 -35.69 17.38 -22.09
C PHE A 461 -36.95 18.07 -22.67
N THR A 462 -38.03 17.33 -22.93
CA THR A 462 -39.30 17.96 -23.34
C THR A 462 -39.96 18.76 -22.22
N TRP A 463 -39.68 18.43 -20.96
CA TRP A 463 -40.27 19.14 -19.82
C TRP A 463 -39.83 20.60 -19.72
N PHE A 464 -38.69 20.96 -20.31
CA PHE A 464 -38.16 22.33 -20.32
C PHE A 464 -38.64 23.16 -21.53
N LYS A 465 -39.36 22.54 -22.50
CA LYS A 465 -40.06 23.28 -23.54
C LYS A 465 -41.35 23.85 -22.96
N SER A 466 -41.28 25.06 -22.44
CA SER A 466 -42.43 25.89 -22.07
C SER A 466 -42.37 27.22 -22.79
#